data_AF-A0A382PRA7-F1
#
_entry.id   AF-A0A382PRA7-F1
#
_cell.length_a   1.000
_cell.length_b   1.000
_cell.length_c   1.000
_cell.angle_alpha   90.00
_cell.angle_beta   90.00
_cell.angle_gamma   90.00
#
_symmetry.space_group_name_H-M   'P 1'
#
loop_
_entity.id
_entity.type
_entity.pdbx_description
1 polymer ?
#
loop_
_entity_poly.entity_id
_entity_poly.type
_entity_poly.pdbx_seq_one_letter_code
_entity_poly.pdbx_strand_id
1 'polypeptide(L)' 'MTQKFRLPNLGLLNRNKIISFYFNGKKYFGYEGDTLASALLANGIHLVGRSFK' A
#
# COMPACT_ATOMS: atom_id res chain seq x y z
N MET A 1 7.89 9.61 -4.50
CA MET A 1 7.45 8.31 -3.97
C MET A 1 6.63 7.61 -5.03
N THR A 2 7.22 6.64 -5.72
CA THR A 2 6.54 5.96 -6.83
C THR A 2 6.07 4.59 -6.34
N GLN A 3 4.75 4.44 -6.20
CA GLN A 3 4.12 3.14 -6.02
C GLN A 3 4.18 2.39 -7.37
N LYS A 4 5.30 1.70 -7.62
CA LYS A 4 5.60 1.06 -8.91
C LYS A 4 4.54 0.04 -9.37
N PHE A 5 3.81 -0.53 -8.43
CA PHE A 5 2.82 -1.57 -8.68
C PHE A 5 1.38 -1.05 -8.68
N ARG A 6 1.19 0.28 -8.60
CA ARG A 6 -0.14 0.89 -8.68
C ARG A 6 -0.41 1.42 -10.08
N LEU A 7 -1.58 1.08 -10.61
CA LEU A 7 -2.09 1.64 -11.86
C LEU A 7 -2.41 3.14 -11.68
N PRO A 8 -2.14 3.99 -12.68
CA PRO A 8 -2.24 5.44 -12.53
C PRO A 8 -3.68 5.99 -12.46
N ASN A 9 -4.66 5.34 -13.11
CA ASN A 9 -6.00 5.91 -13.28
C ASN A 9 -7.16 4.93 -12.97
N LEU A 10 -6.89 3.88 -12.18
CA LEU A 10 -7.91 2.90 -11.77
C LEU A 10 -7.98 2.75 -10.25
N GLY A 11 -9.10 2.21 -9.77
CA GLY A 11 -9.38 1.90 -8.36
C GLY A 11 -10.34 2.87 -7.68
N LEU A 12 -10.95 2.42 -6.58
CA LEU A 12 -11.87 3.20 -5.74
C LEU A 12 -11.11 3.86 -4.58
N LEU A 13 -10.29 4.85 -4.91
CA LEU A 13 -9.42 5.50 -3.95
C LEU A 13 -9.27 7.00 -4.23
N ASN A 14 -9.10 7.77 -3.17
CA ASN A 14 -8.93 9.20 -3.22
C ASN A 14 -7.44 9.56 -3.23
N ARG A 15 -6.91 9.82 -4.44
CA ARG A 15 -5.48 10.13 -4.66
C ARG A 15 -5.05 11.49 -4.10
N ASN A 16 -6.00 12.36 -3.79
CA ASN A 16 -5.72 13.68 -3.21
C ASN A 16 -5.43 13.59 -1.71
N LYS A 17 -5.80 12.48 -1.06
CA LYS A 17 -5.60 12.27 0.38
C LYS A 17 -4.62 11.14 0.62
N ILE A 18 -3.37 11.52 0.85
CA ILE A 18 -2.28 10.59 1.17
C ILE A 18 -2.32 10.25 2.66
N ILE A 19 -2.24 8.97 2.98
CA ILE A 19 -2.18 8.45 4.36
C ILE A 19 -0.84 7.76 4.55
N SER A 20 -0.10 8.13 5.60
CA SER A 20 1.13 7.43 5.97
C SER A 20 0.86 6.37 7.04
N PHE A 21 1.53 5.23 6.93
CA PHE A 21 1.46 4.15 7.91
C PHE A 21 2.83 3.48 8.08
N TYR A 22 3.00 2.70 9.13
CA TYR A 22 4.20 1.90 9.35
C TYR A 22 3.91 0.43 9.13
N PHE A 23 4.83 -0.26 8.45
CA PHE A 23 4.83 -1.71 8.30
C PHE A 23 6.25 -2.22 8.50
N ASN A 24 6.44 -3.20 9.40
CA ASN A 24 7.75 -3.72 9.80
C ASN A 24 8.77 -2.61 10.14
N GLY A 25 8.34 -1.60 10.90
CA GLY A 25 9.18 -0.47 11.31
C GLY A 25 9.51 0.53 10.20
N LYS A 26 9.09 0.30 8.94
CA LYS A 26 9.32 1.22 7.82
C LYS A 26 8.06 2.00 7.48
N LYS A 27 8.23 3.29 7.20
CA LYS A 27 7.13 4.19 6.78
C LYS A 27 6.77 3.94 5.32
N TYR A 28 5.48 3.76 5.07
CA TYR A 28 4.87 3.64 3.75
C TYR A 28 3.70 4.60 3.62
N PHE A 29 3.19 4.70 2.40
CA PHE A 29 2.11 5.61 2.05
C PHE A 29 1.07 4.89 1.21
N GLY A 30 -0.20 5.18 1.49
CA GLY A 30 -1.36 4.79 0.73
C GLY A 30 -2.26 6.00 0.49
N TYR A 31 -3.43 5.73 -0.05
CA TYR A 31 -4.48 6.71 -0.31
C TYR A 31 -5.73 6.38 0.51
N GLU A 32 -6.55 7.37 0.80
CA GLU A 32 -7.87 7.11 1.38
C GLU A 32 -8.67 6.17 0.46
N GLY A 33 -9.30 5.15 1.06
CA GLY A 33 -9.94 4.05 0.35
C GLY A 33 -9.05 2.81 0.15
N ASP A 34 -7.73 2.93 0.33
CA ASP A 34 -6.87 1.75 0.39
C ASP A 34 -7.15 0.92 1.65
N THR A 35 -7.13 -0.40 1.49
CA THR A 35 -6.90 -1.35 2.59
C THR A 35 -5.39 -1.51 2.86
N LEU A 36 -5.00 -2.04 4.03
CA LEU A 36 -3.59 -2.34 4.30
C LEU A 36 -2.97 -3.24 3.21
N ALA A 37 -3.68 -4.28 2.77
CA ALA A 37 -3.18 -5.19 1.73
C ALA A 37 -2.95 -4.49 0.39
N SER A 38 -3.92 -3.67 -0.08
CA SER A 38 -3.78 -2.94 -1.35
C SER A 38 -2.68 -1.88 -1.30
N ALA A 39 -2.53 -1.18 -0.17
CA ALA A 39 -1.43 -0.24 0.03
C ALA A 39 -0.07 -0.96 0.04
N LEU A 40 0.05 -2.13 0.68
CA LEU A 40 1.29 -2.92 0.69
C LEU A 40 1.67 -3.38 -0.73
N LEU A 41 0.72 -3.93 -1.48
CA LEU A 41 0.94 -4.35 -2.86
C LEU A 41 1.38 -3.19 -3.76
N ALA A 42 0.73 -2.04 -3.66
CA ALA A 42 1.11 -0.84 -4.40
C ALA A 42 2.56 -0.37 -4.10
N ASN A 43 3.02 -0.59 -2.87
CA ASN A 43 4.39 -0.31 -2.44
C ASN A 43 5.38 -1.45 -2.77
N GLY A 44 4.95 -2.50 -3.47
CA GLY A 44 5.79 -3.63 -3.89
C GLY A 44 6.03 -4.69 -2.83
N ILE A 45 5.19 -4.73 -1.79
CA ILE A 45 5.28 -5.71 -0.71
C ILE A 45 4.28 -6.83 -1.03
N HIS A 46 4.80 -7.93 -1.56
CA HIS A 46 4.01 -9.13 -1.88
C HIS A 46 4.07 -10.18 -0.77
N LEU A 47 5.15 -10.18 0.02
CA LEU A 47 5.33 -11.10 1.14
C LEU A 47 5.03 -10.36 2.45
N VAL A 48 3.92 -10.73 3.11
CA VAL A 48 3.49 -10.11 4.37
C VAL A 48 3.70 -11.01 5.59
N GLY A 49 3.86 -12.32 5.36
CA GLY A 49 4.06 -13.33 6.38
C GLY A 49 4.29 -14.69 5.73
N ARG A 50 4.70 -15.67 6.54
CA ARG A 50 4.77 -17.08 6.14
C ARG A 50 3.81 -17.88 7.02
N SER A 51 3.47 -19.10 6.59
CA SER A 51 2.65 -20.00 7.41
C SER A 51 3.24 -20.12 8.81
N PHE A 52 2.38 -20.11 9.82
CA PHE A 52 2.74 -20.60 11.14
C PHE A 52 2.92 -22.12 11.04
N LYS A 53 4.02 -22.62 11.61
CA LYS A 53 4.28 -24.05 11.81
C LYS A 53 4.74 -24.23 13.24
#